data_AF-I4BNG3-F1
#
_entry.id   AF-I4BNG3-F1
#
_cell.length_a   1.000
_cell.length_b   1.000
_cell.length_c   1.000
_cell.angle_alpha   90.00
_cell.angle_beta   90.00
_cell.angle_gamma   90.00
#
_symmetry.space_group_name_H-M   'P 1'
#
loop_
_entity.id
_entity.type
_entity.pdbx_description
1 polymer ?
#
loop_
_entity_poly.entity_id
_entity_poly.type
_entity_poly.pdbx_seq_one_letter_code
_entity_poly.pdbx_strand_id
1 'polypeptide(L)'
;MVLSGCSSNTGPAPSTTSAAPTTSSAQAAAPTPPLLPGGVEVSPGGVTTAVGAPAESTEDGYFRACQAARTWIQQQGGDPKSQIEPFLKMVQTGGPVGPATFDKPWAQLSQGQQSAVIVAVQAAADDLCG
;
A
#
# COMPACT_ATOMS: atom_id res chain seq x y z
N MET A 1 8.43 -37.41 -46.76
CA MET A 1 7.91 -38.22 -45.63
C MET A 1 6.47 -37.78 -45.33
N VAL A 2 5.48 -38.54 -45.84
CA VAL A 2 4.35 -39.20 -45.13
C VAL A 2 4.40 -39.05 -43.59
N LEU A 3 3.37 -38.71 -42.77
CA LEU A 3 1.90 -38.88 -42.82
C LEU A 3 1.11 -37.80 -42.04
N SER A 4 -0.14 -37.59 -42.44
CA SER A 4 -1.24 -37.08 -41.62
C SER A 4 -1.55 -38.01 -40.42
N GLY A 5 -2.00 -37.44 -39.31
CA GLY A 5 -2.55 -38.20 -38.17
C GLY A 5 -3.49 -37.34 -37.32
N CYS A 6 -4.77 -37.37 -37.68
CA CYS A 6 -5.90 -36.83 -36.91
C CYS A 6 -6.67 -38.01 -36.29
N SER A 7 -7.43 -37.72 -35.21
CA SER A 7 -8.54 -38.50 -34.61
C SER A 7 -8.18 -39.49 -33.47
N SER A 8 -8.90 -39.63 -32.36
CA SER A 8 -10.31 -39.37 -31.99
C SER A 8 -10.42 -39.08 -30.47
N ASN A 9 -11.45 -38.45 -29.87
CA ASN A 9 -12.76 -39.06 -29.62
C ASN A 9 -13.73 -38.13 -28.80
N THR A 10 -14.94 -37.90 -29.35
CA THR A 10 -16.30 -37.61 -28.79
C THR A 10 -16.59 -36.62 -27.62
N GLY A 11 -17.66 -35.80 -27.77
CA GLY A 11 -18.21 -34.81 -26.79
C GLY A 11 -18.97 -35.40 -25.58
N PRO A 12 -19.61 -34.62 -24.65
CA PRO A 12 -20.48 -33.45 -24.86
C PRO A 12 -20.23 -32.20 -23.94
N ALA A 13 -20.98 -31.12 -24.17
CA ALA A 13 -20.96 -29.76 -23.54
C ALA A 13 -21.35 -29.71 -22.02
N PRO A 14 -21.49 -28.54 -21.35
CA PRO A 14 -20.86 -27.20 -21.47
C PRO A 14 -20.19 -26.75 -20.15
N SER A 15 -19.70 -25.50 -20.13
CA SER A 15 -19.25 -24.70 -18.97
C SER A 15 -17.77 -24.87 -18.64
N THR A 16 -17.00 -23.82 -18.87
CA THR A 16 -16.06 -23.28 -17.86
C THR A 16 -15.44 -22.00 -18.37
N THR A 17 -15.82 -20.92 -17.67
CA THR A 17 -14.91 -19.88 -17.19
C THR A 17 -14.34 -18.95 -18.26
N SER A 18 -15.05 -17.82 -18.45
CA SER A 18 -14.43 -16.55 -18.83
C SER A 18 -13.12 -16.37 -18.09
N ALA A 19 -12.03 -16.17 -18.84
CA ALA A 19 -10.78 -15.70 -18.30
C ALA A 19 -11.03 -14.43 -17.48
N ALA A 20 -10.94 -14.54 -16.16
CA ALA A 20 -10.83 -13.38 -15.30
C ALA A 20 -9.51 -12.67 -15.62
N PRO A 21 -9.48 -11.33 -15.70
CA PRO A 21 -8.20 -10.63 -15.74
C PRO A 21 -7.45 -10.99 -14.46
N THR A 22 -6.20 -11.40 -14.63
CA THR A 22 -5.20 -11.42 -13.55
C THR A 22 -5.10 -10.00 -13.02
N THR A 23 -5.85 -9.69 -11.96
CA THR A 23 -5.48 -8.58 -11.09
C THR A 23 -4.15 -8.97 -10.49
N SER A 24 -3.08 -8.30 -10.92
CA SER A 24 -1.85 -8.22 -10.14
C SER A 24 -2.26 -7.83 -8.73
N SER A 25 -2.27 -8.81 -7.85
CA SER A 25 -2.38 -8.58 -6.43
C SER A 25 -1.13 -7.81 -6.04
N ALA A 26 -1.28 -6.49 -5.89
CA ALA A 26 -0.34 -5.66 -5.18
C ALA A 26 0.10 -6.43 -3.93
N GLN A 27 1.40 -6.68 -3.85
CA GLN A 27 2.02 -7.43 -2.78
C GLN A 27 1.65 -6.75 -1.47
N ALA A 28 0.73 -7.36 -0.72
CA ALA A 28 0.30 -6.86 0.56
C ALA A 28 1.53 -6.72 1.43
N ALA A 29 1.88 -5.47 1.76
CA ALA A 29 2.88 -5.17 2.77
C ALA A 29 2.55 -5.98 4.04
N ALA A 30 3.59 -6.54 4.66
CA ALA A 30 3.49 -7.51 5.74
C ALA A 30 2.42 -7.14 6.79
N PRO A 31 1.65 -8.13 7.32
CA PRO A 31 0.56 -7.84 8.23
C PRO A 31 1.10 -7.22 9.52
N THR A 32 0.86 -5.93 9.70
CA THR A 32 0.89 -5.27 11.01
C THR A 32 -0.02 -6.08 11.94
N PRO A 33 0.36 -6.35 13.21
CA PRO A 33 -0.51 -7.07 14.14
C PRO A 33 -1.91 -6.43 14.13
N PRO A 34 -2.99 -7.23 14.08
CA PRO A 34 -4.34 -6.71 13.95
C PRO A 34 -4.67 -5.87 15.19
N LEU A 35 -4.57 -4.56 15.03
CA LEU A 35 -5.21 -3.61 15.93
C LEU A 35 -6.71 -3.90 15.91
N LEU A 36 -7.39 -3.64 17.04
CA LEU A 36 -8.84 -3.70 17.04
C LEU A 36 -9.39 -2.83 15.91
N PRO A 37 -10.41 -3.27 15.17
CA PRO A 37 -11.04 -2.48 14.13
C PRO A 37 -11.40 -1.08 14.65
N GLY A 38 -10.87 -0.04 14.01
CA GLY A 38 -11.06 1.36 14.42
C GLY A 38 -10.14 1.86 15.55
N GLY A 39 -9.24 1.02 16.07
CA GLY A 39 -8.19 1.40 17.01
C GLY A 39 -7.08 2.20 16.33
N VAL A 40 -6.42 3.09 17.07
CA VAL A 40 -5.23 3.82 16.61
C VAL A 40 -4.08 3.52 17.56
N GLU A 41 -2.94 3.14 17.01
CA GLU A 41 -1.70 3.02 17.77
C GLU A 41 -0.92 4.32 17.65
N VAL A 42 -0.49 4.82 18.80
CA VAL A 42 0.24 6.07 18.91
C VAL A 42 1.59 5.78 19.55
N SER A 43 2.67 6.16 18.87
CA SER A 43 4.02 6.08 19.42
C SER A 43 4.18 7.01 20.63
N PRO A 44 5.12 6.77 21.56
CA PRO A 44 5.39 7.66 22.71
C PRO A 44 5.54 9.15 22.34
N GLY A 45 5.93 9.46 21.11
CA GLY A 45 5.99 10.83 20.56
C GLY A 45 4.64 11.49 20.25
N GLY A 46 3.51 10.81 20.50
CA GLY A 46 2.15 11.29 20.21
C GLY A 46 1.74 11.15 18.74
N VAL A 47 2.45 10.33 17.97
CA VAL A 47 2.27 10.16 16.51
C VAL A 47 1.52 8.87 16.23
N THR A 48 0.44 8.93 15.46
CA THR A 48 -0.27 7.74 15.00
C THR A 48 0.63 6.94 14.05
N THR A 49 1.07 5.76 14.48
CA THR A 49 1.99 4.89 13.74
C THR A 49 1.34 3.64 13.21
N ALA A 50 0.10 3.34 13.62
CA ALA A 50 -0.74 2.33 12.98
C ALA A 50 -2.23 2.66 13.20
N VAL A 51 -3.07 2.25 12.26
CA VAL A 51 -4.53 2.39 12.34
C VAL A 51 -5.14 1.02 12.07
N GLY A 52 -6.11 0.61 12.89
CA GLY A 52 -6.83 -0.65 12.81
C GLY A 52 -7.84 -0.68 11.66
N ALA A 53 -7.38 -0.37 10.46
CA ALA A 53 -8.11 -0.44 9.21
C ALA A 53 -7.17 -0.97 8.12
N PRO A 54 -7.67 -1.74 7.13
CA PRO A 54 -6.87 -2.12 5.99
C PRO A 54 -6.37 -0.88 5.26
N ALA A 55 -5.15 -0.93 4.72
CA ALA A 55 -4.63 0.16 3.88
C ALA A 55 -5.49 0.27 2.62
N GLU A 56 -6.23 1.39 2.50
CA GLU A 56 -7.10 1.67 1.36
C GLU A 56 -6.50 2.79 0.52
N SER A 57 -6.05 2.44 -0.68
CA SER A 57 -5.56 3.39 -1.67
C SER A 57 -5.67 2.80 -3.07
N THR A 58 -5.70 3.65 -4.09
CA THR A 58 -5.46 3.21 -5.47
C THR A 58 -3.99 2.84 -5.62
N GLU A 59 -3.66 1.95 -6.56
CA GLU A 59 -2.27 1.54 -6.83
C GLU A 59 -1.36 2.75 -7.11
N ASP A 60 -1.79 3.64 -8.02
CA ASP A 60 -1.09 4.90 -8.29
C ASP A 60 -0.96 5.80 -7.06
N GLY A 61 -2.01 5.85 -6.23
CA GLY A 61 -2.02 6.64 -5.01
C GLY A 61 -0.97 6.15 -4.03
N TYR A 62 -0.92 4.83 -3.81
CA TYR A 62 0.07 4.19 -2.95
C TYR A 62 1.49 4.45 -3.46
N PHE A 63 1.74 4.24 -4.76
CA PHE A 63 3.05 4.44 -5.36
C PHE A 63 3.52 5.90 -5.23
N ARG A 64 2.64 6.86 -5.53
CA ARG A 64 2.93 8.30 -5.34
C ARG A 64 3.21 8.64 -3.88
N ALA A 65 2.42 8.11 -2.95
CA ALA A 65 2.59 8.36 -1.52
C ALA A 65 3.94 7.82 -1.03
N CYS A 66 4.27 6.59 -1.42
CA CYS A 66 5.52 5.95 -1.04
C CYS A 66 6.73 6.69 -1.61
N GLN A 67 6.74 7.02 -2.91
CA GLN A 67 7.84 7.75 -3.53
C GLN A 67 8.03 9.15 -2.92
N ALA A 68 6.94 9.85 -2.60
CA ALA A 68 7.00 11.15 -1.93
C ALA A 68 7.58 11.03 -0.52
N ALA A 69 7.13 10.03 0.25
CA ALA A 69 7.67 9.74 1.57
C ALA A 69 9.17 9.38 1.50
N ARG A 70 9.56 8.53 0.55
CA ARG A 70 10.96 8.12 0.32
C ARG A 70 11.84 9.33 0.01
N THR A 71 11.38 10.20 -0.88
CA THR A 71 12.09 11.44 -1.22
C THR A 71 12.29 12.31 0.01
N TRP A 72 11.27 12.46 0.85
CA TRP A 72 11.38 13.22 2.09
C TRP A 72 12.36 12.56 3.08
N ILE A 73 12.28 11.24 3.27
CA ILE A 73 13.19 10.49 4.15
C ILE A 73 14.65 10.66 3.68
N GLN A 74 14.90 10.55 2.37
CA GLN A 74 16.23 10.75 1.79
C GLN A 74 16.75 12.17 1.99
N GLN A 75 15.86 13.18 1.94
CA GLN A 75 16.23 14.58 2.21
C GLN A 75 16.60 14.84 3.67
N GLN A 76 15.98 14.14 4.63
CA GLN A 76 16.36 14.26 6.04
C GLN A 76 17.75 13.65 6.31
N GLY A 77 18.09 12.59 5.56
CA GLY A 77 19.32 11.83 5.76
C GLY A 77 19.31 10.99 7.04
N GLY A 78 20.43 10.32 7.32
CA GLY A 78 20.55 9.40 8.46
C GLY A 78 19.84 8.06 8.22
N ASP A 79 19.34 7.46 9.31
CA ASP A 79 18.65 6.17 9.29
C ASP A 79 17.19 6.31 8.79
N PRO A 80 16.78 5.65 7.71
CA PRO A 80 15.43 5.78 7.15
C PRO A 80 14.30 5.43 8.13
N LYS A 81 14.51 4.42 8.99
CA LYS A 81 13.50 3.98 9.97
C LYS A 81 13.26 5.03 11.04
N SER A 82 14.31 5.71 11.46
CA SER A 82 14.24 6.82 12.41
C SER A 82 13.49 8.03 11.83
N GLN A 83 13.33 8.12 10.52
CA GLN A 83 12.59 9.21 9.85
C GLN A 83 11.08 8.95 9.71
N ILE A 84 10.59 7.74 9.98
CA ILE A 84 9.16 7.40 9.87
C ILE A 84 8.32 8.24 10.84
N GLU A 85 8.69 8.26 12.13
CA GLU A 85 7.94 9.02 13.14
C GLU A 85 7.96 10.54 12.89
N PRO A 86 9.11 11.17 12.60
CA PRO A 86 9.17 12.58 12.19
C PRO A 86 8.28 12.92 10.99
N PHE A 87 8.25 12.06 9.97
CA PHE A 87 7.39 12.25 8.80
C PHE A 87 5.91 12.21 9.17
N LEU A 88 5.49 11.16 9.88
CA LEU A 88 4.10 10.98 10.31
C LEU A 88 3.67 12.11 11.23
N LYS A 89 4.54 12.56 12.13
CA LYS A 89 4.29 13.72 12.99
C LYS A 89 4.00 14.96 12.17
N MET A 90 4.88 15.27 11.21
CA MET A 90 4.74 16.42 10.34
C MET A 90 3.40 16.39 9.61
N VAL A 91 3.05 15.27 8.98
CA VAL A 91 1.76 15.08 8.29
C VAL A 91 0.56 15.26 9.24
N GLN A 92 0.62 14.69 10.44
CA GLN A 92 -0.48 14.72 11.41
C GLN A 92 -0.69 16.09 12.05
N THR A 93 0.37 16.87 12.22
CA THR A 93 0.31 18.22 12.81
C THR A 93 -0.14 19.31 11.82
N GLY A 94 -0.57 18.95 10.61
CA GLY A 94 -0.96 19.90 9.57
C GLY A 94 0.19 20.29 8.64
N GLY A 95 1.13 19.37 8.41
CA GLY A 95 2.17 19.51 7.42
C GLY A 95 1.64 19.68 5.98
N PRO A 96 2.54 19.85 4.99
CA PRO A 96 2.16 20.10 3.62
C PRO A 96 1.26 18.98 3.08
N VAL A 97 0.12 19.38 2.52
CA VAL A 97 -0.73 18.47 1.75
C VAL A 97 -0.04 18.15 0.44
N GLY A 98 0.11 16.87 0.12
CA GLY A 98 0.79 16.46 -1.09
C GLY A 98 0.60 14.98 -1.43
N PRO A 99 1.38 14.46 -2.39
CA PRO A 99 1.25 13.07 -2.86
C PRO A 99 1.42 12.05 -1.74
N ALA A 100 2.27 12.36 -0.76
CA ALA A 100 2.46 11.61 0.49
C ALA A 100 1.17 11.33 1.28
N THR A 101 0.17 12.22 1.14
CA THR A 101 -1.08 12.18 1.90
C THR A 101 -2.30 12.15 0.98
N PHE A 102 -2.15 11.57 -0.22
CA PHE A 102 -3.20 11.50 -1.24
C PHE A 102 -3.80 12.86 -1.60
N ASP A 103 -2.97 13.91 -1.57
CA ASP A 103 -3.36 15.28 -1.86
C ASP A 103 -4.48 15.81 -0.91
N LYS A 104 -4.59 15.23 0.29
CA LYS A 104 -5.51 15.66 1.36
C LYS A 104 -4.77 15.87 2.69
N PRO A 105 -5.25 16.75 3.58
CA PRO A 105 -4.73 16.84 4.94
C PRO A 105 -5.10 15.58 5.74
N TRP A 106 -4.25 15.21 6.70
CA TRP A 106 -4.43 14.01 7.54
C TRP A 106 -5.83 13.88 8.16
N ALA A 107 -6.38 14.99 8.64
CA ALA A 107 -7.70 15.06 9.26
C ALA A 107 -8.87 14.78 8.29
N GLN A 108 -8.63 14.80 6.98
CA GLN A 108 -9.64 14.49 5.95
C GLN A 108 -9.46 13.10 5.33
N LEU A 109 -8.44 12.35 5.74
CA LEU A 109 -8.22 10.97 5.31
C LEU A 109 -9.18 10.03 6.05
N SER A 110 -9.71 9.03 5.34
CA SER A 110 -10.38 7.91 6.01
C SER A 110 -9.36 7.09 6.83
N GLN A 111 -9.84 6.28 7.78
CA GLN A 111 -8.95 5.38 8.53
C GLN A 111 -8.14 4.45 7.60
N GLY A 112 -8.75 3.94 6.52
CA GLY A 112 -8.03 3.13 5.54
C GLY A 112 -6.97 3.92 4.76
N GLN A 113 -7.22 5.18 4.44
CA GLN A 113 -6.22 6.05 3.82
C GLN A 113 -5.09 6.41 4.81
N GLN A 114 -5.39 6.65 6.08
CA GLN A 114 -4.38 6.86 7.12
C GLN A 114 -3.48 5.63 7.26
N SER A 115 -4.06 4.42 7.29
CA SER A 115 -3.31 3.17 7.22
C SER A 115 -2.44 3.11 5.97
N ALA A 116 -2.95 3.50 4.80
CA ALA A 116 -2.17 3.48 3.56
C ALA A 116 -0.98 4.47 3.58
N VAL A 117 -1.12 5.66 4.15
CA VAL A 117 0.02 6.60 4.35
C VAL A 117 1.08 5.98 5.26
N ILE A 118 0.64 5.37 6.37
CA ILE A 118 1.54 4.72 7.34
C ILE A 118 2.31 3.57 6.68
N VAL A 119 1.63 2.70 5.94
CA VAL A 119 2.26 1.60 5.22
C VAL A 119 3.21 2.13 4.15
N ALA A 120 2.82 3.18 3.41
CA ALA A 120 3.66 3.79 2.39
C ALA A 120 4.95 4.40 2.95
N VAL A 121 4.91 5.08 4.11
CA VAL A 121 6.15 5.61 4.73
C VAL A 121 7.03 4.49 5.30
N GLN A 122 6.43 3.42 5.84
CA GLN A 122 7.20 2.26 6.30
C GLN A 122 7.92 1.58 5.14
N ALA A 123 7.20 1.34 4.03
CA ALA A 123 7.77 0.80 2.80
C ALA A 123 8.83 1.74 2.21
N ALA A 124 8.62 3.05 2.25
CA ALA A 124 9.60 4.04 1.82
C ALA A 124 10.91 3.97 2.61
N ALA A 125 10.82 3.75 3.92
CA ALA A 125 11.99 3.55 4.77
C ALA A 125 12.70 2.21 4.52
N ASP A 126 11.98 1.18 4.07
CA ASP A 126 12.54 -0.12 3.66
C ASP A 126 13.03 -0.16 2.21
N ASP A 127 12.90 0.94 1.46
CA ASP A 127 13.18 0.99 0.02
C ASP A 127 12.25 0.11 -0.84
N LEU A 128 11.04 -0.17 -0.35
CA LEU A 128 10.03 -1.06 -0.95
C LEU A 128 8.87 -0.29 -1.64
N CYS A 129 9.16 0.88 -2.22
CA CYS A 129 8.19 1.63 -3.03
C CYS A 129 8.09 1.06 -4.45
N GLY A 130 7.50 -0.13 -4.62
CA GLY A 130 7.37 -0.80 -5.91
C GLY A 130 6.39 -1.96 -5.88
#